data_AF-A0A2A4E3P1-F1
#
_entry.id   AF-A0A2A4E3P1-F1
#
_cell.length_a   1.000
_cell.length_b   1.000
_cell.length_c   1.000
_cell.angle_alpha   90.00
_cell.angle_beta   90.00
_cell.angle_gamma   90.00
#
_symmetry.space_group_name_H-M   'P 1'
#
loop_
_entity.id
_entity.type
_entity.pdbx_description
1 polymer ?
#
loop_
_entity_poly.entity_id
_entity_poly.type
_entity_poly.pdbx_seq_one_letter_code
_entity_poly.pdbx_strand_id
1 'polypeptide(L)'
;MNIHTDAPTLIDRVALSNSLYELAESFALEATLWTVGSPMRAELERSARLLAELARHVLTGRADHAKAEAFLDGGQTRLAEAQSIRRFRDTLNTPPRRTKGANRD
;
A
#
# COMPACT_ATOMS: atom_id res chain seq x y z
N MET A 1 39.46 -0.32 6.64
CA MET A 1 38.06 -0.75 6.89
C MET A 1 37.31 -0.55 5.59
N ASN A 2 37.19 -1.59 4.77
CA ASN A 2 36.47 -1.53 3.51
C ASN A 2 34.99 -1.75 3.81
N ILE A 3 34.19 -0.70 3.65
CA ILE A 3 32.74 -0.82 3.68
C ILE A 3 32.35 -1.38 2.32
N HIS A 4 32.16 -2.70 2.24
CA HIS A 4 31.45 -3.30 1.11
C HIS A 4 29.99 -2.88 1.25
N THR A 5 29.60 -1.78 0.60
CA THR A 5 28.18 -1.55 0.29
C THR A 5 27.85 -2.50 -0.84
N ASP A 6 27.42 -3.72 -0.51
CA ASP A 6 26.99 -4.69 -1.50
C ASP A 6 25.91 -4.07 -2.36
N ALA A 7 26.20 -3.91 -3.64
CA ALA A 7 25.27 -3.33 -4.59
C ALA A 7 24.08 -4.30 -4.75
N PRO A 8 22.83 -3.79 -4.83
CA PRO A 8 21.66 -4.65 -4.92
C PRO A 8 21.74 -5.53 -6.17
N THR A 9 21.60 -6.83 -5.95
CA THR A 9 21.66 -7.85 -6.99
C THR A 9 20.43 -7.80 -7.89
N LEU A 10 20.45 -8.57 -8.99
CA LEU A 10 19.27 -8.72 -9.83
C LEU A 10 18.10 -9.33 -9.06
N ILE A 11 18.37 -10.28 -8.16
CA ILE A 11 17.34 -10.96 -7.35
C ILE A 11 16.68 -9.96 -6.40
N ASP A 12 17.47 -9.10 -5.74
CA ASP A 12 16.95 -8.07 -4.83
C ASP A 12 16.01 -7.11 -5.56
N ARG A 13 16.39 -6.67 -6.77
CA ARG A 13 15.56 -5.80 -7.61
C ARG A 13 14.27 -6.47 -8.05
N VAL A 14 14.31 -7.75 -8.41
CA VAL A 14 13.11 -8.51 -8.78
C VAL A 14 12.16 -8.62 -7.58
N ALA A 15 12.69 -8.96 -6.40
CA ALA A 15 11.89 -9.05 -5.18
C ALA A 15 11.21 -7.71 -4.85
N LEU A 16 11.99 -6.62 -4.81
CA LEU A 16 11.46 -5.29 -4.52
C LEU A 16 10.45 -4.81 -5.57
N SER A 17 10.72 -5.07 -6.86
CA SER A 17 9.79 -4.76 -7.94
C SER A 17 8.45 -5.48 -7.74
N ASN A 18 8.46 -6.76 -7.38
CA ASN A 18 7.23 -7.52 -7.15
C ASN A 18 6.44 -6.95 -5.96
N SER A 19 7.11 -6.68 -4.83
CA SER A 19 6.45 -6.08 -3.67
C SER A 19 5.84 -4.71 -3.96
N LEU A 20 6.51 -3.88 -4.76
CA LEU A 20 5.97 -2.59 -5.20
C LEU A 20 4.75 -2.75 -6.12
N TYR A 21 4.75 -3.76 -7.01
CA TYR A 21 3.60 -4.06 -7.85
C TYR A 21 2.40 -4.57 -7.05
N GLU A 22 2.60 -5.50 -6.11
CA GLU A 22 1.56 -6.00 -5.22
C GLU A 22 0.95 -4.85 -4.38
N LEU A 23 1.80 -3.93 -3.90
CA LEU A 23 1.33 -2.75 -3.20
C LEU A 23 0.53 -1.84 -4.14
N ALA A 24 1.00 -1.61 -5.37
CA ALA A 24 0.27 -0.83 -6.38
C ALA A 24 -1.14 -1.39 -6.65
N GLU A 25 -1.26 -2.71 -6.79
CA GLU A 25 -2.55 -3.40 -6.96
C GLU A 25 -3.44 -3.22 -5.73
N SER A 26 -2.86 -3.29 -4.54
CA SER A 26 -3.60 -3.08 -3.29
C SER A 26 -4.14 -1.65 -3.17
N PHE A 27 -3.37 -0.64 -3.59
CA PHE A 27 -3.84 0.74 -3.68
C PHE A 27 -4.97 0.89 -4.72
N ALA A 28 -4.83 0.27 -5.89
CA ALA A 28 -5.85 0.32 -6.94
C ALA A 28 -7.15 -0.33 -6.47
N LEU A 29 -7.07 -1.50 -5.83
CA LEU A 29 -8.22 -2.19 -5.25
C LEU A 29 -8.88 -1.35 -4.17
N GLU A 30 -8.12 -0.83 -3.21
CA GLU A 30 -8.66 0.01 -2.14
C GLU A 30 -9.36 1.24 -2.73
N ALA A 31 -8.80 1.88 -3.77
CA ALA A 31 -9.42 3.03 -4.42
C ALA A 31 -10.85 2.75 -4.95
N THR A 32 -11.13 1.52 -5.41
CA THR A 32 -12.46 1.13 -5.90
C THR A 32 -13.53 1.13 -4.79
N LEU A 33 -13.11 1.01 -3.52
CA LEU A 33 -14.00 1.01 -2.36
C LEU A 33 -14.38 2.42 -1.91
N TRP A 34 -13.74 3.45 -2.46
CA TRP A 34 -14.06 4.84 -2.18
C TRP A 34 -15.05 5.40 -3.20
N THR A 35 -15.94 6.29 -2.73
CA THR A 35 -16.93 6.96 -3.56
C THR A 35 -16.28 7.68 -4.75
N VAL A 36 -16.93 7.61 -5.91
CA VAL A 36 -16.53 8.37 -7.11
C VAL A 36 -16.43 9.87 -6.76
N GLY A 37 -15.32 10.51 -7.15
CA GLY A 37 -15.05 11.92 -6.83
C GLY A 37 -14.43 12.19 -5.46
N SER A 38 -14.26 11.16 -4.61
CA SER A 38 -13.52 11.31 -3.35
C SER A 38 -12.06 11.71 -3.60
N PRO A 39 -11.51 12.72 -2.90
CA PRO A 39 -10.08 13.05 -2.98
C PRO A 39 -9.18 11.85 -2.63
N MET A 40 -9.62 11.02 -1.67
CA MET A 40 -8.88 9.81 -1.29
C MET A 40 -8.82 8.80 -2.43
N ARG A 41 -9.91 8.62 -3.19
CA ARG A 41 -9.91 7.74 -4.36
C ARG A 41 -8.88 8.20 -5.39
N ALA A 42 -8.89 9.48 -5.74
CA ALA A 42 -7.96 10.04 -6.72
C ALA A 42 -6.49 9.91 -6.27
N GLU A 43 -6.22 10.09 -4.98
CA GLU A 43 -4.88 9.93 -4.40
C GLU A 43 -4.41 8.47 -4.42
N LEU A 44 -5.30 7.52 -4.07
CA LEU A 44 -5.00 6.09 -4.11
C LEU A 44 -4.74 5.61 -5.54
N GLU A 45 -5.56 6.01 -6.52
CA GLU A 45 -5.36 5.71 -7.94
C GLU A 45 -4.05 6.28 -8.48
N ARG A 46 -3.69 7.51 -8.07
CA ARG A 46 -2.41 8.12 -8.43
C ARG A 46 -1.24 7.35 -7.83
N SER A 47 -1.33 7.01 -6.54
CA SER A 47 -0.30 6.26 -5.83
C SER A 47 -0.10 4.87 -6.44
N ALA A 48 -1.18 4.17 -6.81
CA ALA A 48 -1.11 2.90 -7.53
C ALA A 48 -0.30 3.02 -8.83
N ARG A 49 -0.58 4.02 -9.67
CA ARG A 49 0.15 4.24 -10.92
C ARG A 49 1.63 4.53 -10.68
N LEU A 50 1.95 5.36 -9.69
CA LEU A 50 3.33 5.71 -9.34
C LEU A 50 4.12 4.51 -8.80
N LEU A 51 3.51 3.69 -7.94
CA LEU A 51 4.14 2.49 -7.40
C LEU A 51 4.41 1.45 -8.49
N ALA A 52 3.46 1.23 -9.41
CA ALA A 52 3.64 0.35 -10.56
C ALA A 52 4.75 0.86 -11.50
N GLU A 53 4.89 2.17 -11.65
CA GLU A 53 5.99 2.76 -12.41
C GLU A 53 7.34 2.58 -11.70
N LEU A 54 7.40 2.84 -10.39
CA LEU A 54 8.59 2.64 -9.58
C LEU A 54 9.05 1.17 -9.64
N ALA A 55 8.13 0.22 -9.57
CA ALA A 55 8.41 -1.20 -9.71
C ALA A 55 9.17 -1.51 -11.02
N ARG A 56 8.70 -0.98 -12.16
CA ARG A 56 9.40 -1.11 -13.45
C ARG A 56 10.80 -0.49 -13.44
N HIS A 57 10.94 0.68 -12.82
CA HIS A 57 12.22 1.36 -12.73
C HIS A 57 13.21 0.62 -11.82
N VAL A 58 12.75 -0.02 -10.74
CA VAL A 58 13.58 -0.89 -9.89
C VAL A 58 14.04 -2.11 -10.69
N LEU A 59 13.13 -2.80 -11.37
CA LEU A 59 13.45 -3.99 -12.17
C LEU A 59 14.50 -3.71 -13.25
N THR A 60 14.39 -2.55 -13.92
CA THR A 60 15.32 -2.12 -14.97
C THR A 60 16.60 -1.47 -14.43
N GLY A 61 16.75 -1.31 -13.11
CA GLY A 61 17.89 -0.67 -12.47
C GLY A 61 17.98 0.84 -12.67
N ARG A 62 16.88 1.49 -13.05
CA ARG A 62 16.79 2.95 -13.24
C ARG A 62 16.44 3.71 -11.96
N ALA A 63 15.85 3.01 -10.98
CA ALA A 63 15.57 3.56 -9.66
C ALA A 63 16.67 3.19 -8.64
N ASP A 64 16.87 4.07 -7.68
CA ASP A 64 17.67 3.82 -6.48
C ASP A 64 16.95 2.81 -5.58
N HIS A 65 17.61 1.72 -5.24
CA HIS A 65 17.03 0.61 -4.48
C HIS A 65 16.62 1.03 -3.06
N ALA A 66 17.52 1.71 -2.33
CA ALA A 66 17.27 2.11 -0.94
C ALA A 66 16.12 3.12 -0.86
N LYS A 67 16.01 4.02 -1.84
CA LYS A 67 14.85 4.92 -1.93
C LYS A 67 13.58 4.15 -2.23
N ALA A 68 13.63 3.18 -3.14
CA ALA A 68 12.46 2.38 -3.49
C ALA A 68 11.95 1.53 -2.31
N GLU A 69 12.84 1.00 -1.47
CA GLU A 69 12.47 0.34 -0.19
C GLU A 69 11.76 1.32 0.75
N ALA A 70 12.30 2.52 0.93
CA ALA A 70 11.64 3.54 1.76
C ALA A 70 10.24 3.92 1.23
N PHE A 71 10.05 3.94 -0.09
CA PHE A 71 8.74 4.14 -0.72
C PHE A 71 7.78 2.97 -0.48
N LEU A 72 8.29 1.73 -0.48
CA LEU A 72 7.49 0.54 -0.16
C LEU A 72 6.96 0.63 1.29
N ASP A 73 7.84 0.89 2.26
CA ASP A 73 7.47 0.99 3.68
C ASP A 73 6.47 2.13 3.95
N GLY A 74 6.74 3.31 3.39
CA GLY A 74 5.84 4.46 3.51
C GLY A 74 4.49 4.22 2.83
N GLY A 75 4.49 3.52 1.69
CA GLY A 75 3.29 3.16 0.97
C GLY A 75 2.42 2.17 1.74
N GLN A 76 3.01 1.14 2.37
CA GLN A 76 2.30 0.19 3.23
C GLN A 76 1.60 0.90 4.39
N THR A 77 2.30 1.82 5.06
CA THR A 77 1.75 2.60 6.17
C THR A 77 0.55 3.43 5.71
N ARG A 78 0.69 4.17 4.59
CA ARG A 78 -0.40 4.98 4.04
C ARG A 78 -1.60 4.15 3.61
N LEU A 79 -1.38 2.97 3.03
CA LEU A 79 -2.48 2.08 2.65
C LEU A 79 -3.26 1.61 3.88
N ALA A 80 -2.56 1.24 4.95
CA ALA A 80 -3.18 0.83 6.21
C ALA A 80 -4.00 1.98 6.83
N GLU A 81 -3.49 3.21 6.79
CA GLU A 81 -4.21 4.40 7.23
C GLU A 81 -5.50 4.63 6.42
N ALA A 82 -5.41 4.57 5.08
CA ALA A 82 -6.58 4.72 4.21
C ALA A 82 -7.65 3.67 4.52
N GLN A 83 -7.25 2.39 4.64
CA GLN A 83 -8.15 1.30 5.01
C GLN A 83 -8.80 1.52 6.39
N SER A 84 -8.03 1.98 7.37
CA SER A 84 -8.53 2.25 8.72
C SER A 84 -9.56 3.39 8.74
N ILE A 85 -9.28 4.49 8.04
CA ILE A 85 -10.21 5.62 7.89
C ILE A 85 -11.51 5.15 7.24
N ARG A 86 -11.43 4.34 6.19
CA ARG A 86 -12.63 3.81 5.53
C ARG A 86 -13.45 2.94 6.47
N ARG A 87 -12.82 1.94 7.13
CA ARG A 87 -13.50 1.05 8.09
C ARG A 87 -14.15 1.83 9.24
N PHE A 88 -13.47 2.86 9.74
CA PHE A 88 -14.02 3.74 10.77
C PHE A 88 -15.28 4.46 10.28
N ARG A 89 -15.24 5.05 9.07
CA ARG A 89 -16.41 5.69 8.45
C ARG A 89 -17.56 4.71 8.23
N ASP A 90 -17.26 3.51 7.75
CA ASP A 90 -18.27 2.45 7.54
C ASP A 90 -18.93 2.06 8.86
N THR A 91 -18.17 1.99 9.95
CA THR A 91 -18.68 1.68 11.30
C THR A 91 -19.57 2.80 11.85
N LEU A 92 -19.28 4.07 11.56
CA LEU A 92 -20.17 5.18 11.92
C LEU A 92 -21.51 5.10 11.20
N ASN A 93 -21.50 4.69 9.92
CA ASN A 93 -22.71 4.54 9.10
C ASN A 93 -23.49 3.25 9.41
N THR A 94 -22.81 2.21 9.89
CA THR A 94 -23.40 0.92 10.26
C THR A 94 -22.97 0.55 11.68
N PRO A 95 -23.58 1.14 12.72
CA PRO A 95 -23.21 0.84 14.10
C PRO A 95 -23.34 -0.66 14.36
N PRO A 96 -22.39 -1.29 15.09
CA PRO A 96 -22.50 -2.70 15.43
C PRO A 96 -23.80 -2.92 16.20
N ARG A 97 -24.64 -3.84 15.72
CA ARG A 97 -25.82 -4.27 16.48
C ARG A 97 -25.31 -4.79 17.82
N ARG A 98 -25.80 -4.23 18.93
CA ARG A 98 -25.60 -4.83 20.26
C ARG A 98 -26.02 -6.30 20.15
N THR A 99 -25.05 -7.20 20.15
CA THR A 99 -25.31 -8.62 20.42
C THR A 99 -25.89 -8.64 21.83
N LYS A 100 -27.22 -8.85 21.95
CA LYS A 100 -27.84 -9.12 23.24
C LYS A 100 -27.01 -10.24 23.86
N GLY A 101 -26.46 -9.97 25.03
CA GLY A 101 -25.74 -10.96 25.81
C GLY A 101 -26.54 -12.25 25.84
N ALA A 102 -25.84 -13.36 25.65
CA ALA A 102 -26.35 -14.66 25.99
C ALA A 102 -26.80 -14.62 27.46
N ASN A 103 -28.10 -14.42 27.69
CA ASN A 103 -28.73 -14.83 28.94
C ASN A 103 -28.61 -16.35 28.95
N ARG A 104 -27.56 -16.84 29.61
CA ARG A 104 -27.52 -18.18 30.16
C ARG A 104 -28.26 -18.09 31.49
N ASP A 105 -29.55 -18.38 31.43
CA ASP A 105 -30.28 -18.96 32.56
C ASP A 105 -30.00 -20.47 32.59
#